data_AF-A0AA87ZQ60-F1
#
_entry.id   AF-A0AA87ZQ60-F1
#
_cell.length_a   1.000
_cell.length_b   1.000
_cell.length_c   1.000
_cell.angle_alpha   90.00
_cell.angle_beta   90.00
_cell.angle_gamma   90.00
#
_symmetry.space_group_name_H-M   'P 1'
#
loop_
_entity.id
_entity.type
_entity.pdbx_description
1 polymer ?
#
loop_
_entity_poly.entity_id
_entity_poly.type
_entity_poly.pdbx_seq_one_letter_code
_entity_poly.pdbx_strand_id
1 'polypeptide(L)'
;MASMAMEEVFPVVVEGMERNLKWHWSKSVCQLTANVKVMLEEMDQILYSKCLEEINRRESVVRQAEIKRKETWDRIEMAAAKNHRFMQQKQPSYICV
;
A
#
# COMPACT_ATOMS: atom_id res chain seq x y z
N MET A 1 -12.47 10.15 -30.10
CA MET A 1 -13.58 9.86 -29.17
C MET A 1 -13.34 8.53 -28.44
N ALA A 2 -13.46 7.36 -29.09
CA ALA A 2 -13.27 6.06 -28.43
C ALA A 2 -11.85 5.81 -27.85
N SER A 3 -10.81 6.26 -28.54
CA SER A 3 -9.41 6.13 -28.06
C SER A 3 -9.13 6.93 -26.77
N MET A 4 -9.78 8.09 -26.57
CA MET A 4 -9.62 8.87 -25.34
C MET A 4 -10.30 8.20 -24.13
N ALA A 5 -11.51 7.66 -24.34
CA ALA A 5 -12.23 6.95 -23.29
C ALA A 5 -11.49 5.68 -22.84
N MET A 6 -10.77 5.03 -23.76
CA MET A 6 -9.93 3.87 -23.44
C MET A 6 -8.77 4.25 -22.51
N GLU A 7 -8.07 5.37 -22.78
CA GLU A 7 -6.97 5.84 -21.93
C GLU A 7 -7.42 6.23 -20.50
N GLU A 8 -8.68 6.60 -20.29
CA GLU A 8 -9.22 6.95 -18.97
C GLU A 8 -9.75 5.73 -18.19
N VAL A 9 -10.48 4.83 -18.85
CA VAL A 9 -11.14 3.69 -18.18
C VAL A 9 -10.18 2.52 -17.99
N PHE A 10 -9.31 2.26 -18.96
CA PHE A 10 -8.44 1.09 -18.95
C PHE A 10 -7.52 1.04 -17.72
N PRO A 11 -6.87 2.14 -17.26
CA PRO A 11 -6.05 2.10 -16.05
C PRO A 11 -6.82 1.71 -14.79
N VAL A 12 -8.07 2.19 -14.65
CA VAL A 12 -8.92 1.90 -13.47
C VAL A 12 -9.29 0.42 -13.43
N VAL A 13 -9.62 -0.16 -14.59
CA VAL A 13 -9.97 -1.58 -14.71
C VAL A 13 -8.74 -2.46 -14.43
N VAL A 14 -7.59 -2.14 -15.03
CA VAL A 14 -6.33 -2.89 -14.81
C VAL A 14 -5.94 -2.86 -13.34
N GLU A 15 -6.02 -1.70 -12.67
CA GLU A 15 -5.72 -1.59 -11.25
C GLU A 15 -6.63 -2.47 -10.38
N GLY A 16 -7.95 -2.42 -10.61
CA GLY A 16 -8.90 -3.26 -9.88
C GLY A 16 -8.64 -4.75 -10.08
N MET A 17 -8.31 -5.14 -11.31
CA MET A 17 -8.03 -6.52 -11.68
C MET A 17 -6.73 -7.04 -11.05
N GLU A 18 -5.62 -6.30 -11.15
CA GLU A 18 -4.33 -6.67 -10.54
C GLU A 18 -4.45 -6.79 -9.01
N ARG A 19 -5.24 -5.90 -8.38
CA ARG A 19 -5.53 -6.01 -6.94
C ARG A 19 -6.35 -7.26 -6.60
N ASN A 20 -7.33 -7.62 -7.43
CA ASN A 20 -8.10 -8.85 -7.24
C ASN A 20 -7.20 -10.10 -7.35
N LEU A 21 -6.31 -10.15 -8.35
CA LEU A 21 -5.36 -11.26 -8.48
C LEU A 21 -4.44 -11.40 -7.27
N LYS A 22 -4.02 -10.27 -6.68
CA LYS A 22 -3.08 -10.24 -5.57
C LYS A 22 -3.70 -10.57 -4.21
N TRP A 23 -4.94 -10.14 -3.97
CA TRP A 23 -5.51 -10.13 -2.61
C TRP A 23 -6.90 -10.76 -2.47
N HIS A 24 -7.54 -11.20 -3.56
CA HIS A 24 -8.87 -11.79 -3.46
C HIS A 24 -8.80 -13.22 -2.86
N TRP A 25 -9.71 -13.52 -1.94
CA TRP A 25 -9.72 -14.76 -1.17
C TRP A 25 -10.29 -15.95 -1.95
N SER A 26 -11.26 -15.71 -2.84
CA SER A 26 -11.90 -16.75 -3.65
C SER A 26 -11.05 -17.14 -4.86
N LYS A 27 -10.60 -18.39 -4.89
CA LYS A 27 -9.82 -18.97 -6.01
C LYS A 27 -10.56 -18.87 -7.35
N SER A 28 -11.87 -19.09 -7.38
CA SER A 28 -12.68 -19.01 -8.60
C SER A 28 -12.73 -17.60 -9.16
N VAL A 29 -12.84 -16.59 -8.28
CA VAL A 29 -12.77 -15.19 -8.69
C VAL A 29 -11.39 -14.85 -9.23
N CYS A 30 -10.31 -15.31 -8.58
CA CYS A 30 -8.95 -15.11 -9.10
C CYS A 30 -8.75 -15.76 -10.48
N GLN A 31 -9.28 -16.97 -10.71
CA GLN A 31 -9.22 -17.64 -12.01
C GLN A 31 -9.97 -16.87 -13.09
N LEU A 32 -11.19 -16.42 -12.82
CA LEU A 32 -11.95 -15.60 -13.77
C LEU A 32 -11.21 -14.28 -14.06
N THR A 33 -10.66 -13.65 -13.03
CA THR A 33 -9.86 -12.42 -13.15
C THR A 33 -8.63 -12.64 -14.03
N ALA A 34 -7.96 -13.80 -13.92
CA ALA A 34 -6.80 -14.14 -14.75
C ALA A 34 -7.18 -14.28 -16.24
N ASN A 35 -8.37 -14.79 -16.55
CA ASN A 35 -8.84 -14.83 -17.93
C ASN A 35 -9.10 -13.42 -18.49
N VAL A 36 -9.67 -12.52 -17.67
CA VAL A 36 -9.87 -11.12 -18.05
C VAL A 36 -8.53 -10.42 -18.29
N LYS A 37 -7.50 -10.74 -17.50
CA LYS A 37 -6.15 -10.21 -17.70
C LYS A 37 -5.62 -10.51 -19.09
N VAL A 38 -5.69 -11.75 -19.53
CA VAL A 38 -5.24 -12.15 -20.87
C VAL A 38 -5.97 -11.33 -21.94
N MET A 39 -7.30 -11.18 -21.83
CA MET A 39 -8.07 -10.38 -22.80
C MET A 39 -7.66 -8.90 -22.83
N LEU A 40 -7.31 -8.30 -21.68
CA LEU A 40 -6.86 -6.90 -21.62
C LEU A 40 -5.44 -6.72 -22.16
N GLU A 41 -4.54 -7.67 -21.90
CA GLU A 41 -3.17 -7.66 -22.46
C GLU A 41 -3.18 -7.83 -23.99
N GLU A 42 -4.05 -8.69 -24.52
CA GLU A 42 -4.26 -8.88 -25.96
C GLU A 42 -4.89 -7.65 -26.63
N MET A 43 -5.72 -6.89 -25.91
CA MET A 43 -6.39 -5.70 -26.44
C MET A 43 -5.41 -4.54 -26.66
N ASP A 44 -4.53 -4.26 -25.69
CA ASP A 44 -3.46 -3.27 -25.83
C ASP A 44 -2.33 -3.53 -24.81
N GLN A 45 -1.29 -4.23 -25.26
CA GLN A 45 -0.14 -4.58 -24.44
C GLN A 45 0.66 -3.35 -23.96
N ILE A 46 0.74 -2.29 -24.76
CA ILE A 46 1.53 -1.10 -24.43
C ILE A 46 0.81 -0.31 -23.33
N LEU A 47 -0.50 -0.11 -23.48
CA LEU A 47 -1.30 0.57 -22.47
C LEU A 47 -1.33 -0.24 -21.17
N TYR A 48 -1.43 -1.56 -21.24
CA TYR A 48 -1.33 -2.44 -20.07
C TYR A 48 0.00 -2.28 -19.32
N SER A 49 1.12 -2.31 -20.04
CA SER A 49 2.45 -2.11 -19.43
C SER A 49 2.56 -0.75 -18.75
N LYS A 50 2.07 0.32 -19.38
CA LYS A 50 2.05 1.67 -18.78
C LYS A 50 1.23 1.72 -17.50
N CYS A 51 0.09 1.02 -17.47
CA CYS A 51 -0.73 0.93 -16.27
C CYS A 51 0.02 0.24 -15.13
N LEU A 52 0.72 -0.88 -15.41
CA LEU A 52 1.52 -1.58 -14.40
C LEU A 52 2.65 -0.72 -13.84
N GLU A 53 3.38 0.00 -14.69
CA GLU A 53 4.43 0.93 -14.26
C GLU A 53 3.88 1.99 -13.31
N GLU A 54 2.74 2.58 -13.67
CA GLU A 54 2.09 3.62 -12.88
C GLU A 54 1.55 3.08 -11.53
N ILE A 55 0.96 1.88 -11.52
CA ILE A 55 0.56 1.18 -10.28
C ILE A 55 1.78 0.97 -9.37
N ASN A 56 2.88 0.43 -9.91
CA ASN A 56 4.11 0.18 -9.15
C ASN A 56 4.72 1.47 -8.59
N ARG A 57 4.72 2.54 -9.38
CA ARG A 57 5.18 3.87 -8.96
C ARG A 57 4.34 4.39 -7.79
N ARG A 58 3.01 4.33 -7.89
CA ARG A 58 2.10 4.74 -6.81
C ARG A 58 2.29 3.91 -5.55
N GLU A 59 2.37 2.58 -5.66
CA GLU A 59 2.63 1.71 -4.52
C GLU A 59 3.99 2.03 -3.85
N SER A 60 5.03 2.33 -4.63
CA SER A 60 6.34 2.71 -4.10
C SER A 60 6.28 4.00 -3.28
N VAL A 61 5.58 5.02 -3.79
CA VAL A 61 5.39 6.30 -3.07
C VAL A 61 4.63 6.07 -1.76
N VAL A 62 3.56 5.27 -1.77
CA VAL A 62 2.79 4.93 -0.56
C VAL A 62 3.67 4.20 0.45
N ARG A 63 4.42 3.18 0.03
CA ARG A 63 5.35 2.44 0.91
C ARG A 63 6.39 3.35 1.54
N GLN A 64 6.98 4.27 0.77
CA GLN A 64 7.95 5.23 1.31
C GLN A 64 7.31 6.17 2.35
N ALA A 65 6.08 6.62 2.12
CA ALA A 65 5.35 7.45 3.08
C ALA A 65 5.03 6.68 4.37
N GLU A 66 4.68 5.40 4.28
CA GLU A 66 4.45 4.53 5.43
C GLU A 66 5.72 4.29 6.25
N ILE A 67 6.87 4.06 5.59
CA ILE A 67 8.16 3.92 6.28
C ILE A 67 8.49 5.19 7.06
N LYS A 68 8.40 6.37 6.42
CA LYS A 68 8.64 7.66 7.10
C LYS A 68 7.70 7.88 8.29
N ARG A 69 6.43 7.49 8.14
CA ARG A 69 5.44 7.55 9.22
C ARG A 69 5.84 6.66 10.37
N LYS A 70 6.25 5.42 10.11
CA LYS A 70 6.71 4.46 11.13
C LYS A 70 7.94 4.98 11.87
N GLU A 71 8.96 5.45 11.15
CA GLU A 71 10.16 6.04 11.76
C GLU A 71 9.84 7.23 12.67
N THR A 72 8.85 8.05 12.29
CA THR A 72 8.39 9.17 13.11
C THR A 72 7.73 8.68 14.40
N TRP A 73 6.87 7.66 14.31
CA TRP A 73 6.24 7.05 15.49
C TRP A 73 7.27 6.40 16.42
N ASP A 74 8.23 5.66 15.88
CA ASP A 74 9.30 5.02 16.66
C ASP A 74 10.10 6.07 17.47
N ARG A 75 10.38 7.24 16.88
CA ARG A 75 11.05 8.35 17.59
C ARG A 75 10.20 8.92 18.72
N ILE A 76 8.89 9.07 18.51
CA ILE A 76 7.95 9.56 19.53
C ILE A 76 7.88 8.56 20.68
N GLU A 77 7.75 7.26 20.39
CA GLU A 77 7.71 6.20 21.40
C GLU A 77 9.00 6.14 22.23
N MET A 78 10.17 6.26 21.59
CA MET A 78 11.46 6.32 22.30
C MET A 78 11.56 7.56 23.21
N ALA A 79 11.12 8.72 22.73
CA ALA A 79 11.14 9.95 23.53
C ALA A 79 10.20 9.84 24.74
N ALA A 80 9.00 9.31 24.53
CA ALA A 80 8.03 9.05 25.60
C ALA A 80 8.58 8.05 26.63
N ALA A 81 9.18 6.94 26.20
CA ALA A 81 9.79 5.95 27.09
C ALA A 81 10.95 6.54 27.90
N LYS A 82 11.80 7.38 27.28
CA LYS A 82 12.87 8.09 27.98
C LYS A 82 12.33 9.05 29.04
N ASN A 83 11.29 9.82 28.70
CA ASN A 83 10.64 10.72 29.65
C ASN A 83 10.00 9.96 30.81
N HIS A 84 9.32 8.85 30.53
CA HIS A 84 8.73 8.00 31.56
C HIS A 84 9.77 7.47 32.54
N ARG A 85 10.90 6.95 32.03
CA ARG A 85 12.04 6.50 32.86
C ARG A 85 12.62 7.63 33.71
N PHE A 86 12.77 8.82 33.13
CA PHE A 86 13.25 10.00 33.87
C PHE A 86 12.30 10.39 35.01
N MET A 87 10.99 10.32 34.79
CA MET A 87 9.99 10.60 35.83
C MET A 87 9.98 9.53 36.93
N GLN A 88 10.13 8.24 36.58
CA GLN A 88 10.28 7.16 37.56
C GLN A 88 11.53 7.34 38.43
N GLN A 89 12.66 7.72 37.85
CA GLN A 89 13.91 7.96 38.59
C GLN A 89 13.83 9.15 39.55
N LYS A 90 12.93 10.11 39.28
CA LYS A 90 12.69 11.27 40.14
C LYS A 90 11.67 11.04 41.25
N GLN A 91 10.96 9.91 41.28
CA GLN A 91 10.10 9.59 42.41
C GLN A 91 10.95 9.16 43.61
N PRO A 92 10.82 9.82 44.78
CA PRO A 92 11.43 9.32 46.01
C PRO A 92 10.79 7.98 46.36
N SER A 93 11.61 6.97 46.64
CA SER A 93 11.16 5.77 47.33
C SER A 93 10.74 6.17 48.75
N TYR A 94 9.45 6.44 48.95
CA TYR A 94 8.88 6.53 50.29
C TYR A 94 8.82 5.11 50.85
N ILE A 95 9.91 4.69 51.51
CA ILE A 95 9.89 3.51 52.37
C ILE A 95 9.08 3.91 53.61
N CYS A 96 7.82 3.47 53.68
CA CYS A 96 7.03 3.56 54.90
C CYS A 96 7.58 2.51 55.86
N VAL A 97 8.21 2.96 56.95
CA VAL A 97 8.70 2.13 58.06
C VAL A 97 7.62 2.10 59.15
#